data_AF-A0A6J5D6Z3-F1
#
_entry.id   AF-A0A6J5D6Z3-F1
#
_cell.length_a   1.000
_cell.length_b   1.000
_cell.length_c   1.000
_cell.angle_alpha   90.00
_cell.angle_beta   90.00
_cell.angle_gamma   90.00
#
_symmetry.space_group_name_H-M   'P 1'
#
loop_
_entity.id
_entity.type
_entity.pdbx_description
1 polymer ?
#
loop_
_entity_poly.entity_id
_entity_poly.type
_entity_poly.pdbx_seq_one_letter_code
_entity_poly.pdbx_strand_id
1 'polypeptide(L)'
;MTSIGDDPQDPRAQEDGPDMDDPQVQLVIVLGELWGARHESPDKPWSLAKLSKRVQLPMSTLRRLLTELSSAGLVDVETRPDGTGCAALTEQGAQVCSDLFGTA
;
A
#
# COMPACT_ATOMS: atom_id res chain seq x y z
N MET A 1 23.81 10.46 52.20
CA MET A 1 22.37 10.12 52.39
C MET A 1 21.64 11.43 52.15
N THR A 2 20.96 11.64 51.03
CA THR A 2 19.76 10.91 50.58
C THR A 2 19.55 11.04 49.06
N SER A 3 19.02 9.95 48.49
CA SER A 3 18.43 9.63 47.17
C SER A 3 18.16 10.77 46.19
N ILE A 4 18.54 10.63 44.91
CA ILE A 4 17.81 9.85 43.88
C ILE A 4 16.37 10.36 43.76
N GLY A 5 16.21 11.37 42.89
CA GLY A 5 15.01 11.56 42.10
C GLY A 5 15.30 10.98 40.72
N ASP A 6 15.29 9.65 40.64
CA ASP A 6 15.09 8.94 39.38
C ASP A 6 13.61 9.12 39.08
N ASP A 7 13.30 10.15 38.28
CA ASP A 7 11.98 10.30 37.70
C ASP A 7 11.81 9.11 36.75
N PRO A 8 10.88 8.18 37.01
CA PRO A 8 10.62 7.12 36.07
C PRO A 8 9.98 7.76 34.85
N GLN A 9 10.80 8.06 33.85
CA GLN A 9 10.37 8.34 32.50
C GLN A 9 9.40 7.22 32.12
N ASP A 10 8.11 7.50 32.11
CA ASP A 10 7.09 6.55 31.70
C ASP A 10 7.30 6.25 30.21
N PRO A 11 7.75 5.04 29.82
CA PRO A 11 8.01 4.74 28.42
C PRO A 11 6.73 4.33 27.66
N ARG A 12 5.53 4.55 28.23
CA ARG A 12 4.26 3.96 27.75
C ARG A 12 3.33 4.94 27.02
N ALA A 13 3.87 5.89 26.26
CA ALA A 13 3.06 6.68 25.34
C ALA A 13 3.82 6.99 24.03
N GLN A 14 4.27 5.94 23.35
CA GLN A 14 4.55 6.04 21.92
C GLN A 14 3.66 5.04 21.19
N GLU A 15 2.36 5.36 21.10
CA GLU A 15 1.53 4.83 20.03
C GLU A 15 1.72 5.76 18.81
N ASP A 16 2.94 5.79 18.25
CA ASP A 16 3.09 6.30 16.89
C ASP A 16 2.63 5.17 15.97
N GLY A 17 1.36 5.25 15.56
CA GLY A 17 0.87 4.44 14.45
C GLY A 17 1.72 4.68 13.19
N PRO A 18 1.62 3.83 12.18
CA PRO A 18 2.41 4.02 10.96
C PRO A 18 2.12 5.38 10.34
N ASP A 19 3.19 6.12 9.99
CA ASP A 19 3.10 7.35 9.23
C ASP A 19 2.40 7.10 7.89
N MET A 20 1.15 7.50 7.76
CA MET A 20 0.34 7.23 6.55
C MET A 20 0.85 7.99 5.30
N ASP A 21 1.67 9.01 5.53
CA ASP A 21 2.38 9.74 4.48
C ASP A 21 3.70 9.08 4.06
N ASP A 22 4.17 8.04 4.79
CA ASP A 22 5.35 7.27 4.42
C ASP A 22 5.10 6.49 3.12
N PRO A 23 5.96 6.63 2.09
CA PRO A 23 5.84 5.89 0.84
C PRO A 23 5.77 4.37 1.02
N GLN A 24 6.50 3.80 1.98
CA GLN A 24 6.49 2.36 2.26
C GLN A 24 5.13 1.91 2.80
N VAL A 25 4.55 2.68 3.71
CA VAL A 25 3.19 2.43 4.22
C VAL A 25 2.17 2.53 3.09
N GLN A 26 2.30 3.54 2.23
CA GLN A 26 1.42 3.71 1.06
C GLN A 26 1.55 2.58 0.03
N LEU A 27 2.75 2.05 -0.20
CA LEU A 27 2.97 0.88 -1.07
C LEU A 27 2.20 -0.34 -0.53
N VAL A 28 2.29 -0.59 0.78
CA VAL A 28 1.58 -1.71 1.42
C VAL A 28 0.06 -1.53 1.30
N ILE A 29 -0.45 -0.31 1.49
CA ILE A 29 -1.88 0.01 1.33
C ILE A 29 -2.34 -0.26 -0.11
N VAL A 30 -1.57 0.18 -1.11
CA VAL A 30 -1.89 -0.07 -2.53
C VAL A 30 -1.90 -1.56 -2.85
N LEU A 31 -0.91 -2.32 -2.35
CA LEU A 31 -0.84 -3.77 -2.52
C LEU A 31 -2.04 -4.47 -1.86
N GLY A 32 -2.44 -4.05 -0.66
CA GLY A 32 -3.61 -4.60 0.03
C GLY A 32 -4.91 -4.37 -0.73
N GLU A 33 -5.14 -3.17 -1.26
CA GLU A 33 -6.32 -2.88 -2.09
C GLU A 33 -6.32 -3.66 -3.40
N LEU A 34 -5.17 -3.84 -4.05
CA LEU A 34 -5.06 -4.66 -5.26
C LEU A 34 -5.26 -6.16 -4.97
N TRP A 35 -4.81 -6.64 -3.82
CA TRP A 35 -5.07 -7.99 -3.34
C TRP A 35 -6.57 -8.21 -3.11
N GLY A 36 -7.25 -7.28 -2.44
CA GLY A 36 -8.71 -7.31 -2.29
C GLY A 36 -9.44 -7.26 -3.63
N ALA A 37 -9.00 -6.40 -4.55
CA ALA A 37 -9.56 -6.26 -5.89
C ALA A 37 -9.53 -7.58 -6.68
N ARG A 38 -8.41 -8.31 -6.59
CA ARG A 38 -8.22 -9.60 -7.25
C ARG A 38 -9.23 -10.65 -6.78
N HIS A 39 -9.60 -10.65 -5.50
CA HIS A 39 -10.60 -11.58 -4.95
C HIS A 39 -12.04 -11.13 -5.26
N GLU A 40 -12.30 -9.82 -5.28
CA GLU A 40 -13.61 -9.27 -5.65
C GLU A 40 -13.95 -9.54 -7.12
N SER A 41 -12.97 -9.44 -8.02
CA SER A 41 -13.18 -9.56 -9.46
C SER A 41 -11.88 -9.97 -10.20
N PRO A 42 -11.56 -11.27 -10.28
CA PRO A 42 -10.30 -11.73 -10.86
C PRO A 42 -10.17 -11.37 -12.35
N ASP A 43 -11.28 -11.36 -13.09
CA ASP A 43 -11.28 -11.06 -14.54
C ASP A 43 -11.33 -9.56 -14.87
N LYS A 44 -11.44 -8.68 -13.87
CA LYS A 44 -11.66 -7.25 -14.09
C LYS A 44 -10.77 -6.37 -13.22
N PRO A 45 -9.58 -5.99 -13.72
CA PRO A 45 -8.69 -5.11 -12.97
C PRO A 45 -9.36 -3.76 -12.70
N TRP A 46 -9.06 -3.18 -11.54
CA TRP A 46 -9.61 -1.87 -11.18
C TRP A 46 -9.00 -0.78 -12.02
N SER A 47 -9.83 0.20 -12.41
CA SER A 47 -9.33 1.41 -13.04
C SER A 47 -8.47 2.20 -12.05
N LEU A 48 -7.48 2.94 -12.55
CA LEU A 48 -6.63 3.79 -11.73
C LEU A 48 -7.44 4.80 -10.90
N ALA A 49 -8.55 5.30 -11.46
CA ALA A 49 -9.46 6.19 -10.76
C ALA A 49 -10.23 5.50 -9.62
N LYS A 50 -10.62 4.23 -9.77
CA LYS A 50 -11.22 3.45 -8.68
C LYS A 50 -10.17 3.19 -7.59
N LEU A 51 -8.96 2.79 -7.98
CA LEU A 51 -7.88 2.52 -7.04
C LEU A 51 -7.49 3.76 -6.23
N SER A 52 -7.25 4.90 -6.88
CA SER A 52 -6.93 6.18 -6.19
C SER A 52 -7.97 6.57 -5.14
N LYS A 53 -9.25 6.37 -5.43
CA LYS A 53 -10.34 6.62 -4.48
C LYS A 53 -10.32 5.65 -3.30
N ARG A 54 -10.01 4.37 -3.53
CA ARG A 54 -9.95 3.33 -2.48
C ARG A 54 -8.80 3.57 -1.50
N VAL A 55 -7.61 3.86 -2.03
CA VAL A 55 -6.42 4.13 -1.21
C VAL A 55 -6.35 5.57 -0.68
N GLN A 56 -7.28 6.45 -1.10
CA GLN A 56 -7.35 7.86 -0.74
C GLN A 56 -6.08 8.67 -1.09
N LEU A 57 -5.36 8.27 -2.14
CA LEU A 57 -4.14 8.94 -2.60
C LEU A 57 -4.41 9.80 -3.84
N PRO A 58 -3.76 10.98 -3.96
CA PRO A 58 -3.75 11.75 -5.19
C PRO A 58 -3.26 10.90 -6.37
N MET A 59 -3.85 11.09 -7.55
CA MET A 59 -3.52 10.31 -8.75
C MET A 59 -2.02 10.37 -9.10
N SER A 60 -1.37 11.51 -8.86
CA SER A 60 0.08 11.67 -9.06
C SER A 60 0.91 10.82 -8.11
N THR A 61 0.53 10.75 -6.83
CA THR A 61 1.17 9.90 -5.81
C THR A 61 0.96 8.43 -6.16
N LEU A 62 -0.29 8.01 -6.44
CA LEU A 62 -0.59 6.65 -6.84
C LEU A 62 0.24 6.22 -8.06
N ARG A 63 0.35 7.06 -9.09
CA ARG A 63 1.14 6.74 -10.29
C ARG A 63 2.63 6.56 -9.99
N ARG A 64 3.19 7.29 -9.03
CA ARG A 64 4.59 7.10 -8.60
C ARG A 64 4.77 5.75 -7.93
N LEU A 65 3.90 5.43 -6.98
CA LEU A 65 3.91 4.12 -6.29
C LEU A 65 3.71 2.96 -7.26
N LEU A 66 2.77 3.07 -8.20
CA LEU A 66 2.54 2.05 -9.22
C LEU A 66 3.74 1.88 -10.17
N THR A 67 4.46 2.97 -10.49
CA THR A 67 5.71 2.89 -11.27
C THR A 67 6.77 2.11 -10.51
N GLU A 68 6.90 2.34 -9.20
CA GLU A 68 7.84 1.64 -8.33
C GLU A 68 7.50 0.14 -8.23
N LEU A 69 6.24 -0.19 -7.91
CA LEU A 69 5.76 -1.57 -7.84
C LEU A 69 5.89 -2.30 -9.17
N SER A 70 5.65 -1.60 -10.29
CA SER A 70 5.78 -2.18 -11.64
C SER A 70 7.25 -2.43 -11.98
N SER A 71 8.15 -1.52 -11.60
CA SER A 71 9.60 -1.70 -11.75
C SER A 71 10.12 -2.88 -10.91
N ALA A 72 9.47 -3.16 -9.78
CA ALA A 72 9.73 -4.34 -8.96
C ALA A 72 9.07 -5.63 -9.47
N GLY A 73 8.25 -5.58 -10.53
CA GLY A 73 7.56 -6.73 -11.11
C GLY A 73 6.31 -7.18 -10.34
N LEU A 74 5.82 -6.40 -9.39
CA LEU A 74 4.70 -6.76 -8.51
C LEU A 74 3.33 -6.41 -9.09
N VAL A 75 3.25 -5.39 -9.94
CA VAL A 75 1.99 -4.95 -10.57
C VAL A 75 2.16 -4.75 -12.07
N ASP A 76 1.12 -5.12 -12.80
CA ASP A 76 0.92 -4.72 -14.19
C ASP A 76 0.06 -3.46 -14.22
N VAL A 77 0.48 -2.48 -15.02
CA VAL A 77 -0.19 -1.18 -15.13
C VAL A 77 -0.39 -0.86 -16.60
N GLU A 78 -1.66 -0.87 -17.02
CA GLU A 78 -2.03 -0.40 -18.34
C GLU A 78 -2.36 1.09 -18.26
N THR A 79 -1.54 1.94 -18.86
CA THR A 79 -1.85 3.37 -19.03
C THR A 79 -2.15 3.69 -20.48
N ARG A 80 -3.23 4.43 -20.69
CA ARG A 80 -3.76 4.82 -21.99
C ARG A 80 -3.45 6.30 -22.28
N PRO A 81 -3.35 6.75 -23.54
CA PRO A 81 -2.91 8.11 -23.88
C PRO A 81 -3.80 9.24 -23.34
N ASP A 82 -5.07 8.93 -23.07
CA ASP A 82 -6.07 9.81 -22.45
C ASP A 82 -5.93 9.89 -20.91
N GLY A 83 -4.92 9.23 -20.33
CA GLY A 83 -4.63 9.25 -18.90
C GLY A 83 -5.47 8.27 -18.08
N THR A 84 -6.34 7.49 -18.74
CA THR A 84 -7.05 6.37 -18.12
C THR A 84 -6.17 5.12 -18.08
N GLY A 85 -6.60 4.12 -17.33
CA GLY A 85 -5.83 2.91 -17.16
C GLY A 85 -6.38 1.99 -16.09
N CYS A 86 -5.75 0.84 -15.93
CA CYS A 86 -6.01 -0.12 -14.87
C CYS A 86 -4.69 -0.65 -14.28
N ALA A 87 -4.80 -1.21 -13.08
CA ALA A 87 -3.69 -1.88 -12.42
C ALA A 87 -4.16 -3.20 -11.82
N ALA A 88 -3.29 -4.20 -11.83
CA ALA A 88 -3.49 -5.50 -11.22
C ALA A 88 -2.18 -6.06 -10.65
N LEU A 89 -2.28 -6.98 -9.69
CA LEU A 89 -1.12 -7.75 -9.26
C LEU A 89 -0.66 -8.69 -10.38
N THR A 90 0.65 -8.81 -10.54
CA THR A 90 1.25 -9.92 -11.29
C THR A 90 1.13 -11.22 -10.49
N GLU A 91 1.52 -12.35 -11.07
CA GLU A 91 1.64 -13.61 -10.32
C GLU A 91 2.62 -13.48 -9.14
N GLN A 92 3.75 -12.79 -9.35
CA GLN A 92 4.72 -12.51 -8.28
C GLN A 92 4.13 -11.60 -7.21
N GLY A 93 3.46 -10.51 -7.60
CA GLY A 93 2.79 -9.62 -6.66
C GLY A 93 1.71 -10.33 -5.85
N ALA A 94 0.95 -11.24 -6.47
CA ALA A 94 -0.03 -12.06 -5.79
C ALA A 94 0.61 -12.99 -4.76
N GLN A 95 1.77 -13.60 -5.05
CA GLN A 95 2.49 -14.43 -4.09
C GLN A 95 2.97 -13.59 -2.89
N VAL A 96 3.58 -12.44 -3.15
CA VAL A 96 4.01 -11.51 -2.09
C VAL A 96 2.81 -11.09 -1.23
N CYS A 97 1.71 -10.68 -1.85
CA CYS A 97 0.49 -10.32 -1.13
C CYS A 97 -0.10 -11.48 -0.32
N SER A 98 -0.02 -12.72 -0.84
CA SER A 98 -0.45 -13.90 -0.08
C SER A 98 0.41 -14.12 1.17
N ASP A 99 1.71 -13.83 1.11
CA ASP A 99 2.61 -13.97 2.26
C ASP A 99 2.39 -12.83 3.29
N LEU A 100 2.09 -11.62 2.82
CA LEU A 100 1.83 -10.44 3.67
C LEU A 100 0.44 -10.42 4.31
N PHE A 101 -0.60 -10.74 3.55
CA PHE A 101 -2.01 -10.59 3.94
C PHE A 101 -2.70 -11.93 4.20
N GLY A 102 -2.05 -13.05 3.90
CA GLY A 102 -2.61 -14.39 3.98
C GLY A 102 -3.30 -14.83 2.70
N THR A 103 -3.68 -16.11 2.67
CA THR A 103 -4.52 -16.67 1.60
C THR A 103 -5.98 -16.28 1.89
N ALA A 104 -6.58 -15.50 0.98
CA ALA A 104 -7.98 -15.09 1.07
C ALA A 104 -8.93 -16.22 0.65
#